data_AF-A0AAD5BUS3-F1
#
_entry.id   AF-A0AAD5BUS3-F1
#
_cell.length_a   1.000
_cell.length_b   1.000
_cell.length_c   1.000
_cell.angle_alpha   90.00
_cell.angle_beta   90.00
_cell.angle_gamma   90.00
#
_symmetry.space_group_name_H-M   'P 1'
#
loop_
_entity.id
_entity.type
_entity.pdbx_description
1 polymer ?
#
loop_
_entity_poly.entity_id
_entity_poly.type
_entity_poly.pdbx_seq_one_letter_code
_entity_poly.pdbx_strand_id
1 'polypeptide(L)'
;TTSLIYGGCSQARFTPGTPYELNVNSLFTSIVNSASASNFNNFSVSPSGYAQSNNLVYGLFQCEGDLSNSDCKTCVASSVSQLRTICPQAIGGIIQLEGCFVKYDNTSFFGVEDVSVVSKRCGPSIGYNSDSLNRRDAALAYLTASNGQYFRGGGSGSVQGVAQCVQDLSVSECQDCLTEASGRLRSECETSSWGDMFLGKCYIRYVDRDHHSRAHAAGDEDVDKTLALTIGVITGVILLIVFLSSLGKMCDKKGGK
;
A
#
# COMPACT_ATOMS: atom_id res chain seq x y z
N THR A 1 -0.36 -4.29 -5.85
CA THR A 1 -0.93 -5.10 -4.75
C THR A 1 0.10 -5.47 -3.69
N THR A 2 1.37 -5.71 -4.01
CA THR A 2 2.39 -6.17 -3.04
C THR A 2 3.31 -5.07 -2.47
N SER A 3 3.15 -3.81 -2.90
CA SER A 3 3.95 -2.70 -2.38
C SER A 3 3.61 -2.43 -0.91
N LEU A 4 4.64 -2.23 -0.09
CA LEU A 4 4.49 -1.95 1.34
C LEU A 4 3.91 -0.54 1.57
N ILE A 5 2.87 -0.46 2.41
CA ILE A 5 2.36 0.81 2.95
C ILE A 5 2.95 1.06 4.34
N TYR A 6 2.79 0.10 5.25
CA TYR A 6 3.41 0.14 6.57
C TYR A 6 3.60 -1.28 7.12
N GLY A 7 4.51 -1.41 8.08
CA GLY A 7 4.71 -2.64 8.85
C GLY A 7 5.18 -2.31 10.27
N GLY A 8 4.88 -3.19 11.22
CA GLY A 8 5.24 -3.02 12.62
C GLY A 8 5.39 -4.36 13.33
N CYS A 9 6.27 -4.39 14.33
CA CYS A 9 6.59 -5.58 15.09
C CYS A 9 6.43 -5.29 16.58
N SER A 10 5.99 -6.29 17.34
CA SER A 10 6.01 -6.19 18.79
C SER A 10 7.45 -6.15 19.31
N GLN A 11 7.66 -5.51 20.47
CA GLN A 11 8.97 -5.43 21.11
C GLN A 11 9.41 -6.77 21.70
N ALA A 12 8.45 -7.54 22.21
CA ALA A 12 8.70 -8.87 22.75
C ALA A 12 8.99 -9.88 21.64
N ARG A 13 9.91 -10.81 21.93
CA ARG A 13 10.38 -11.81 20.97
C ARG A 13 10.23 -13.22 21.53
N PHE A 14 9.95 -14.17 20.65
CA PHE A 14 10.01 -15.59 20.98
C PHE A 14 11.42 -16.14 20.75
N THR A 15 11.75 -17.23 21.45
CA THR A 15 13.00 -17.96 21.23
C THR A 15 12.84 -18.94 20.06
N PRO A 16 13.79 -19.05 19.13
CA PRO A 16 13.77 -20.07 18.09
C PRO A 16 13.69 -21.49 18.66
N GLY A 17 13.05 -22.40 17.91
CA GLY A 17 12.81 -23.79 18.30
C GLY A 17 11.68 -23.97 19.31
N THR A 18 10.92 -22.92 19.63
CA THR A 18 9.79 -23.01 20.58
C THR A 18 8.50 -23.47 19.90
N PRO A 19 7.54 -24.04 20.66
CA PRO A 19 6.20 -24.30 20.15
C PRO A 19 5.50 -23.06 19.58
N TYR A 20 5.79 -21.87 20.13
CA TYR A 20 5.27 -20.61 19.60
C TYR A 20 5.69 -20.38 18.14
N GLU A 21 6.98 -20.60 17.81
CA GLU A 21 7.47 -20.49 16.43
C GLU A 21 6.73 -21.44 15.49
N LEU A 22 6.52 -22.69 15.91
CA LEU A 22 5.75 -23.68 15.13
C LEU A 22 4.31 -23.21 14.89
N ASN A 23 3.68 -22.61 15.90
CA ASN A 23 2.32 -22.09 15.79
C ASN A 23 2.24 -20.86 14.88
N VAL A 24 3.23 -19.96 14.91
CA VAL A 24 3.34 -18.85 13.95
C VAL A 24 3.49 -19.37 12.52
N ASN A 25 4.33 -20.38 12.32
CA ASN A 25 4.51 -21.01 11.01
C ASN A 25 3.22 -21.66 10.51
N SER A 26 2.51 -22.39 11.38
CA SER A 26 1.21 -22.99 11.06
C SER A 26 0.15 -21.94 10.75
N LEU A 27 0.09 -20.85 11.52
CA LEU A 27 -0.79 -19.71 11.27
C LEU A 27 -0.56 -19.11 9.89
N PHE A 28 0.69 -18.82 9.52
CA PHE A 28 1.02 -18.25 8.22
C PHE A 28 0.64 -19.18 7.06
N THR A 29 0.84 -20.49 7.21
CA THR A 29 0.35 -21.47 6.23
C THR A 29 -1.18 -21.44 6.12
N SER A 30 -1.90 -21.42 7.25
CA SER A 30 -3.36 -21.36 7.26
C SER A 30 -3.92 -20.10 6.59
N ILE A 31 -3.33 -18.94 6.89
CA ILE A 31 -3.71 -17.65 6.31
C ILE A 31 -3.49 -17.64 4.79
N VAL A 32 -2.31 -18.08 4.30
CA VAL A 32 -2.02 -18.12 2.85
C VAL A 32 -2.94 -19.10 2.12
N ASN A 33 -3.23 -20.25 2.72
CA ASN A 33 -4.13 -21.24 2.11
C ASN A 33 -5.57 -20.71 2.05
N SER A 34 -6.05 -20.08 3.12
CA SER A 34 -7.40 -19.52 3.16
C SER A 34 -7.61 -18.36 2.20
N ALA A 35 -6.57 -17.56 1.92
CA ALA A 35 -6.62 -16.47 0.95
C ALA A 35 -6.91 -16.93 -0.49
N SER A 36 -6.78 -18.23 -0.78
CA SER A 36 -7.16 -18.81 -2.08
C SER A 36 -8.67 -18.95 -2.30
N ALA A 37 -9.47 -18.81 -1.23
CA ALA A 37 -10.91 -19.04 -1.26
C ALA A 37 -11.73 -17.92 -0.60
N SER A 38 -11.10 -17.03 0.18
CA SER A 38 -11.75 -15.94 0.89
C SER A 38 -10.88 -14.69 0.91
N ASN A 39 -11.51 -13.53 0.96
CA ASN A 39 -10.84 -12.23 1.15
C ASN A 39 -10.65 -11.86 2.62
N PHE A 40 -11.20 -12.64 3.55
CA PHE A 40 -11.00 -12.47 4.99
C PHE A 40 -11.09 -13.80 5.72
N ASN A 41 -10.22 -14.00 6.71
CA ASN A 41 -10.41 -15.04 7.71
C ASN A 41 -9.55 -14.74 8.95
N ASN A 42 -9.92 -15.33 10.08
CA ASN A 42 -9.14 -15.30 11.30
C ASN A 42 -8.87 -16.71 11.82
N PHE A 43 -7.78 -16.85 12.58
CA PHE A 43 -7.27 -18.13 13.06
C PHE A 43 -6.77 -17.97 14.49
N SER A 44 -6.97 -19.02 15.28
CA SER A 44 -6.33 -19.22 16.57
C SER A 44 -5.59 -20.55 16.52
N VAL A 45 -4.27 -20.52 16.70
CA VAL A 45 -3.41 -21.71 16.63
C VAL A 45 -2.83 -22.00 18.00
N SER A 46 -3.13 -23.18 18.56
CA SER A 46 -2.61 -23.67 19.84
C SER A 46 -1.81 -24.96 19.64
N PRO A 47 -0.91 -25.31 20.57
CA PRO A 47 -0.36 -26.65 20.63
C PRO A 47 -1.49 -27.67 20.80
N SER A 48 -1.33 -28.86 20.22
CA SER A 48 -2.22 -29.99 20.43
C SER A 48 -2.24 -30.37 21.92
N GLY A 49 -3.41 -30.26 22.56
CA GLY A 49 -3.67 -30.80 23.89
C GLY A 49 -3.46 -29.84 25.09
N TYR A 50 -2.95 -28.62 24.90
CA TYR A 50 -2.82 -27.64 25.99
C TYR A 50 -3.11 -26.21 25.54
N ALA A 51 -4.19 -25.62 26.06
CA ALA A 51 -4.48 -24.18 26.01
C ALA A 51 -3.57 -23.39 26.99
N GLN A 52 -2.30 -23.76 27.10
CA GLN A 52 -1.33 -22.96 27.85
C GLN A 52 -1.15 -21.64 27.09
N SER A 53 -1.57 -20.54 27.72
CA SER A 53 -1.68 -19.19 27.18
C SER A 53 -0.45 -18.68 26.44
N ASN A 54 0.73 -19.21 26.76
CA ASN A 54 2.02 -18.66 26.35
C ASN A 54 2.38 -19.04 24.90
N ASN A 55 1.69 -20.02 24.31
CA ASN A 55 1.97 -20.55 22.98
C ASN A 55 0.85 -20.26 21.96
N LEU A 56 -0.22 -19.58 22.38
CA LEU A 56 -1.37 -19.30 21.52
C LEU A 56 -1.02 -18.17 20.55
N VAL A 57 -1.35 -18.35 19.27
CA VAL A 57 -1.14 -17.33 18.24
C VAL A 57 -2.47 -17.03 17.58
N TYR A 58 -2.83 -15.75 17.59
CA TYR A 58 -3.98 -15.22 16.89
C TYR A 58 -3.50 -14.56 15.61
N GLY A 59 -4.24 -14.72 14.52
CA GLY A 59 -3.96 -13.96 13.31
C GLY A 59 -5.13 -13.87 12.36
N LEU A 60 -5.10 -12.86 11.52
CA LEU A 60 -6.07 -12.69 10.46
C LEU A 60 -5.40 -12.11 9.21
N PHE A 61 -6.09 -12.25 8.09
CA PHE A 61 -5.80 -11.48 6.90
C PHE A 61 -7.07 -10.84 6.36
N GLN A 62 -6.89 -9.74 5.65
CA GLN A 62 -7.95 -9.06 4.92
C GLN A 62 -7.38 -8.56 3.61
N CYS A 63 -7.88 -9.05 2.49
CA CYS A 63 -7.60 -8.50 1.17
C CYS A 63 -8.48 -7.28 0.92
N GLU A 64 -8.03 -6.38 0.05
CA GLU A 64 -8.85 -5.28 -0.45
C GLU A 64 -10.06 -5.86 -1.21
N GLY A 65 -11.23 -5.24 -1.02
CA GLY A 65 -12.52 -5.90 -1.27
C GLY A 65 -12.80 -6.30 -2.72
N ASP A 66 -12.13 -5.70 -3.70
CA ASP A 66 -12.27 -5.98 -5.13
C ASP A 66 -11.20 -6.94 -5.71
N LEU A 67 -10.29 -7.44 -4.88
CA LEU A 67 -9.27 -8.39 -5.34
C LEU A 67 -9.87 -9.77 -5.66
N SER A 68 -9.34 -10.38 -6.73
CA SER A 68 -9.55 -11.79 -7.01
C SER A 68 -8.89 -12.66 -5.94
N ASN A 69 -9.40 -13.88 -5.70
CA ASN A 69 -8.77 -14.81 -4.76
C ASN A 69 -7.31 -15.12 -5.12
N SER A 70 -6.94 -15.09 -6.41
CA SER A 70 -5.56 -15.30 -6.86
C SER A 70 -4.66 -14.14 -6.45
N ASP A 71 -5.12 -12.91 -6.65
CA ASP A 71 -4.36 -11.70 -6.27
C ASP A 71 -4.32 -11.54 -4.75
N CYS A 72 -5.42 -11.88 -4.06
CA CYS A 72 -5.49 -11.94 -2.61
C CYS A 72 -4.45 -12.92 -2.05
N LYS A 73 -4.43 -14.17 -2.55
CA LYS A 73 -3.41 -15.16 -2.16
C LYS A 73 -1.99 -14.66 -2.40
N THR A 74 -1.75 -14.03 -3.55
CA THR A 74 -0.44 -13.47 -3.91
C THR A 74 -0.01 -12.37 -2.92
N CYS A 75 -0.92 -11.46 -2.61
CA CYS A 75 -0.67 -10.39 -1.64
C CYS A 75 -0.40 -10.94 -0.24
N VAL A 76 -1.22 -11.89 0.23
CA VAL A 76 -1.09 -12.48 1.55
C VAL A 76 0.21 -13.29 1.67
N ALA A 77 0.59 -14.04 0.64
CA ALA A 77 1.89 -14.73 0.60
C ALA A 77 3.08 -13.75 0.65
N SER A 78 2.98 -12.63 -0.09
CA SER A 78 3.99 -11.56 -0.02
C SER A 78 4.05 -10.93 1.37
N SER A 79 2.90 -10.68 2.00
CA SER A 79 2.81 -10.14 3.36
C SER A 79 3.49 -11.03 4.38
N VAL A 80 3.25 -12.34 4.32
CA VAL A 80 3.92 -13.33 5.17
C VAL A 80 5.43 -13.34 4.95
N SER A 81 5.88 -13.33 3.68
CA SER A 81 7.31 -13.29 3.35
C SER A 81 8.00 -12.03 3.88
N GLN A 82 7.36 -10.87 3.71
CA GLN A 82 7.87 -9.60 4.21
C GLN A 82 7.85 -9.55 5.74
N LEU A 83 6.78 -9.99 6.41
CA LEU A 83 6.71 -10.09 7.88
C LEU A 83 7.85 -10.93 8.47
N ARG A 84 8.20 -12.06 7.84
CA ARG A 84 9.35 -12.88 8.28
C ARG A 84 10.68 -12.11 8.20
N THR A 85 10.78 -11.16 7.28
CA THR A 85 11.99 -10.35 7.07
C THR A 85 12.03 -9.16 8.02
N ILE A 86 10.92 -8.42 8.17
CA ILE A 86 10.87 -7.18 8.96
C ILE A 86 10.66 -7.43 10.46
N CYS A 87 10.01 -8.55 10.84
CA CYS A 87 9.70 -8.93 12.21
C CYS A 87 10.35 -10.26 12.61
N PRO A 88 11.70 -10.38 12.55
CA PRO A 88 12.36 -11.60 12.96
C PRO A 88 12.09 -11.87 14.43
N GLN A 89 11.57 -13.07 14.74
CA GLN A 89 11.31 -13.55 16.10
C GLN A 89 10.30 -12.72 16.91
N ALA A 90 9.59 -11.76 16.31
CA ALA A 90 8.60 -10.97 17.05
C ALA A 90 7.41 -11.86 17.45
N ILE A 91 6.86 -11.66 18.65
CA ILE A 91 5.65 -12.39 19.05
C ILE A 91 4.40 -11.89 18.30
N GLY A 92 4.45 -10.69 17.75
CA GLY A 92 3.36 -10.10 16.98
C GLY A 92 3.92 -9.24 15.86
N GLY A 93 3.14 -9.13 14.80
CA GLY A 93 3.49 -8.36 13.63
C GLY A 93 2.26 -7.95 12.84
N ILE A 94 2.34 -6.78 12.23
CA ILE A 94 1.30 -6.18 11.41
C ILE A 94 1.93 -5.70 10.12
N ILE A 95 1.27 -5.92 9.00
CA ILE A 95 1.70 -5.40 7.70
C ILE A 95 0.48 -5.03 6.87
N GLN A 96 0.57 -3.87 6.22
CA GLN A 96 -0.34 -3.42 5.20
C GLN A 96 0.45 -3.28 3.90
N LEU A 97 0.10 -4.11 2.94
CA LEU A 97 0.46 -3.92 1.53
C LEU A 97 -0.70 -3.22 0.82
N GLU A 98 -0.47 -2.76 -0.41
CA GLU A 98 -1.54 -2.16 -1.23
C GLU A 98 -2.80 -3.01 -1.30
N GLY A 99 -2.68 -4.32 -1.49
CA GLY A 99 -3.82 -5.21 -1.72
C GLY A 99 -4.29 -6.00 -0.50
N CYS A 100 -3.60 -5.93 0.64
CA CYS A 100 -3.96 -6.75 1.79
C CYS A 100 -3.31 -6.31 3.10
N PHE A 101 -3.97 -6.71 4.18
CA PHE A 101 -3.58 -6.54 5.56
C PHE A 101 -3.36 -7.91 6.20
N VAL A 102 -2.29 -8.08 6.97
CA VAL A 102 -2.05 -9.28 7.79
C VAL A 102 -1.58 -8.84 9.18
N LYS A 103 -2.20 -9.41 10.22
CA LYS A 103 -1.80 -9.20 11.62
C LYS A 103 -1.75 -10.53 12.36
N TYR A 104 -0.74 -10.70 13.19
CA TYR A 104 -0.68 -11.77 14.18
C TYR A 104 -0.17 -11.26 15.52
N ASP A 105 -0.57 -11.91 16.60
CA ASP A 105 -0.15 -11.58 17.96
C ASP A 105 -0.36 -12.77 18.91
N ASN A 106 0.27 -12.75 20.08
CA ASN A 106 0.04 -13.75 21.13
C ASN A 106 -1.18 -13.43 22.00
N THR A 107 -1.73 -12.22 21.86
CA THR A 107 -2.93 -11.75 22.56
C THR A 107 -4.04 -11.53 21.53
N SER A 108 -5.27 -11.96 21.86
CA SER A 108 -6.39 -11.76 20.95
C SER A 108 -6.65 -10.27 20.72
N PHE A 109 -6.81 -9.89 19.46
CA PHE A 109 -7.17 -8.55 19.01
C PHE A 109 -8.44 -8.55 18.15
N PHE A 110 -9.18 -9.67 18.15
CA PHE A 110 -10.39 -9.84 17.36
C PHE A 110 -11.55 -9.07 17.97
N GLY A 111 -12.26 -8.29 17.14
CA GLY A 111 -13.41 -7.49 17.58
C GLY A 111 -13.05 -6.40 18.58
N VAL A 112 -11.78 -5.97 18.59
CA VAL A 112 -11.32 -4.85 19.40
C VAL A 112 -11.13 -3.65 18.48
N GLU A 113 -11.89 -2.59 18.70
CA GLU A 113 -11.73 -1.34 17.98
C GLU A 113 -10.33 -0.73 18.22
N ASP A 114 -9.74 -0.20 17.15
CA ASP A 114 -8.48 0.55 17.21
C ASP A 114 -8.51 1.66 16.15
N VAL A 115 -8.78 2.88 16.61
CA VAL A 115 -8.83 4.11 15.82
C VAL A 115 -7.54 4.92 15.90
N SER A 116 -6.47 4.35 16.45
CA SER A 116 -5.17 5.01 16.47
C SER A 116 -4.63 5.16 15.05
N VAL A 117 -4.00 6.30 14.76
CA VAL A 117 -3.38 6.55 13.44
C VAL A 117 -2.13 5.70 13.31
N VAL A 118 -2.10 4.83 12.31
CA VAL A 118 -0.96 3.96 12.00
C VAL A 118 -0.12 4.53 10.86
N SER A 119 -0.78 5.07 9.83
CA SER A 119 -0.09 5.73 8.72
C SER A 119 -0.96 6.82 8.12
N LYS A 120 -0.34 7.96 7.81
CA LYS A 120 -0.96 9.08 7.14
C LYS A 120 -0.05 9.57 6.03
N ARG A 121 -0.61 9.76 4.83
CA ARG A 121 0.08 10.44 3.72
C ARG A 121 -0.89 11.39 3.04
N CYS A 122 -0.42 12.60 2.75
CA CYS A 122 -1.22 13.61 2.07
C CYS A 122 -0.46 14.05 0.82
N GLY A 123 -1.21 14.27 -0.26
CA GLY A 123 -0.68 14.79 -1.52
C GLY A 123 -0.38 16.29 -1.49
N PRO A 124 0.11 16.85 -2.60
CA PRO A 124 0.31 18.28 -2.72
C PRO A 124 -1.01 19.02 -2.56
N SER A 125 -0.94 20.21 -1.95
CA SER A 125 -2.07 21.13 -1.82
C SER A 125 -2.50 21.62 -3.20
N ILE A 126 -3.81 21.65 -3.44
CA ILE A 126 -4.43 22.25 -4.64
C ILE A 126 -4.93 23.68 -4.39
N GLY A 127 -4.55 24.26 -3.24
CA GLY A 127 -5.06 25.55 -2.78
C GLY A 127 -6.52 25.48 -2.31
N TYR A 128 -7.01 26.62 -1.84
CA TYR A 128 -8.40 26.75 -1.39
C TYR A 128 -9.32 26.95 -2.60
N ASN A 129 -9.87 25.85 -3.09
CA ASN A 129 -10.92 25.85 -4.10
C ASN A 129 -12.18 25.24 -3.47
N SER A 130 -13.25 26.03 -3.34
CA SER A 130 -14.50 25.61 -2.71
C SER A 130 -15.11 24.40 -3.40
N ASP A 131 -15.04 24.32 -4.73
CA ASP A 131 -15.64 23.22 -5.49
C ASP A 131 -14.86 21.92 -5.28
N SER A 132 -13.52 21.98 -5.30
CA SER A 132 -12.67 20.82 -5.01
C SER A 132 -12.86 20.32 -3.58
N LEU A 133 -12.93 21.23 -2.60
CA LEU A 133 -13.19 20.88 -1.20
C LEU A 133 -14.59 20.28 -1.02
N ASN A 134 -15.61 20.84 -1.68
CA ASN A 134 -16.97 20.31 -1.65
C ASN A 134 -17.04 18.91 -2.29
N ARG A 135 -16.32 18.66 -3.40
CA ARG A 135 -16.23 17.33 -4.01
C ARG A 135 -15.52 16.33 -3.11
N ARG A 136 -14.40 16.71 -2.49
CA ARG A 136 -13.71 15.90 -1.49
C ARG A 136 -14.65 15.54 -0.34
N ASP A 137 -15.37 16.53 0.18
CA ASP A 137 -16.26 16.36 1.31
C ASP A 137 -17.44 15.45 0.99
N ALA A 138 -18.00 15.56 -0.23
CA ALA A 138 -19.02 14.67 -0.74
C ALA A 138 -18.49 13.25 -0.99
N ALA A 139 -17.27 13.10 -1.53
CA ALA A 139 -16.64 11.80 -1.74
C ALA A 139 -16.36 11.08 -0.41
N LEU A 140 -15.84 11.79 0.59
CA LEU A 140 -15.65 11.25 1.94
C LEU A 140 -16.99 10.88 2.59
N ALA A 141 -18.03 11.71 2.42
CA ALA A 141 -19.38 11.38 2.92
C ALA A 141 -19.95 10.12 2.26
N TYR A 142 -19.71 9.92 0.96
CA TYR A 142 -20.07 8.69 0.24
C TYR A 142 -19.35 7.47 0.83
N LEU A 143 -18.04 7.57 1.03
CA LEU A 143 -17.23 6.49 1.60
C LEU A 143 -17.59 6.18 3.06
N THR A 144 -18.07 7.16 3.82
CA THR A 144 -18.53 6.95 5.19
C THR A 144 -20.02 6.67 5.30
N ALA A 145 -20.77 6.52 4.21
CA ALA A 145 -22.20 6.25 4.28
C ALA A 145 -22.46 4.85 4.88
N SER A 146 -23.30 4.78 5.92
CA SER A 146 -23.65 3.52 6.55
C SER A 146 -24.51 2.67 5.62
N ASN A 147 -23.92 1.62 5.06
CA ASN A 147 -24.57 0.69 4.14
C ASN A 147 -24.36 -0.79 4.54
N GLY A 148 -23.81 -1.04 5.74
CA GLY A 148 -23.49 -2.37 6.24
C GLY A 148 -22.29 -3.04 5.58
N GLN A 149 -21.57 -2.36 4.68
CA GLN A 149 -20.42 -2.91 3.97
C GLN A 149 -19.10 -2.52 4.63
N TYR A 150 -18.18 -3.48 4.69
CA TYR A 150 -16.82 -3.31 5.19
C TYR A 150 -15.88 -2.69 4.15
N PHE A 151 -16.12 -2.91 2.86
CA PHE A 151 -15.39 -2.27 1.76
C PHE A 151 -16.35 -1.40 0.94
N ARG A 152 -15.90 -0.19 0.62
CA ARG A 152 -16.70 0.83 -0.06
C ARG A 152 -15.81 1.53 -1.08
N GLY A 153 -16.20 1.50 -2.34
CA GLY A 153 -15.51 2.21 -3.43
C GLY A 153 -16.45 3.21 -4.09
N GLY A 154 -15.94 4.40 -4.44
CA GLY A 154 -16.70 5.43 -5.14
C GLY A 154 -16.22 6.84 -4.81
N GLY A 155 -17.07 7.83 -5.03
CA GLY A 155 -16.70 9.23 -4.80
C GLY A 155 -17.67 10.24 -5.40
N SER A 156 -17.18 11.45 -5.63
CA SER A 156 -17.96 12.58 -6.15
C SER A 156 -17.16 13.37 -7.18
N GLY A 157 -17.65 13.40 -8.42
CA GLY A 157 -16.98 14.05 -9.55
C GLY A 157 -15.58 13.46 -9.79
N SER A 158 -14.57 14.33 -9.83
CA SER A 158 -13.16 13.95 -10.05
C SER A 158 -12.50 13.28 -8.85
N VAL A 159 -13.10 13.38 -7.65
CA VAL A 159 -12.58 12.78 -6.42
C VAL A 159 -13.16 11.39 -6.27
N GLN A 160 -12.28 10.39 -6.26
CA GLN A 160 -12.62 8.98 -6.10
C GLN A 160 -11.79 8.39 -4.97
N GLY A 161 -12.29 7.33 -4.33
CA GLY A 161 -11.59 6.69 -3.24
C GLY A 161 -12.14 5.34 -2.86
N VAL A 162 -11.50 4.76 -1.86
CA VAL A 162 -11.86 3.51 -1.23
C VAL A 162 -11.80 3.66 0.28
N ALA A 163 -12.68 2.97 0.96
CA ALA A 163 -12.71 2.86 2.41
C ALA A 163 -12.87 1.40 2.78
N GLN A 164 -12.11 0.94 3.77
CA GLN A 164 -12.21 -0.44 4.22
C GLN A 164 -12.01 -0.58 5.72
N CYS A 165 -12.85 -1.39 6.35
CA CYS A 165 -12.69 -1.88 7.71
C CYS A 165 -12.16 -3.31 7.69
N VAL A 166 -11.39 -3.71 8.71
CA VAL A 166 -11.12 -5.13 8.95
C VAL A 166 -12.42 -5.80 9.40
N GLN A 167 -12.75 -6.94 8.79
CA GLN A 167 -14.05 -7.60 8.98
C GLN A 167 -14.25 -8.24 10.37
N ASP A 168 -13.24 -8.22 11.24
CA ASP A 168 -13.41 -8.68 12.62
C ASP A 168 -14.15 -7.66 13.52
N LEU A 169 -14.34 -6.42 13.04
CA LEU A 169 -15.19 -5.43 13.69
C LEU A 169 -16.68 -5.70 13.46
N SER A 170 -17.53 -5.23 14.37
CA SER A 170 -18.96 -5.08 14.09
C SER A 170 -19.23 -3.98 13.05
N VAL A 171 -20.44 -3.97 12.48
CA VAL A 171 -20.85 -2.94 11.51
C VAL A 171 -20.82 -1.53 12.12
N SER A 172 -21.17 -1.39 13.41
CA SER A 172 -21.12 -0.10 14.11
C SER A 172 -19.68 0.36 14.34
N GLU A 173 -18.80 -0.50 14.83
CA GLU A 173 -17.38 -0.15 15.04
C GLU A 173 -16.69 0.17 13.71
N CYS A 174 -17.05 -0.52 12.63
CA CYS A 174 -16.58 -0.16 11.29
C CYS A 174 -17.00 1.27 10.91
N GLN A 175 -18.26 1.63 11.19
CA GLN A 175 -18.77 2.96 10.90
C GLN A 175 -18.09 4.05 11.73
N ASP A 176 -17.83 3.78 13.00
CA ASP A 176 -17.15 4.71 13.91
C ASP A 176 -15.69 4.91 13.45
N CYS A 177 -14.97 3.83 13.13
CA CYS A 177 -13.61 3.89 12.61
C CYS A 177 -13.51 4.70 11.30
N LEU A 178 -14.41 4.47 10.34
CA LEU A 178 -14.40 5.22 9.07
C LEU A 178 -14.76 6.70 9.27
N THR A 179 -15.63 7.01 10.23
CA THR A 179 -15.98 8.40 10.59
C THR A 179 -14.75 9.13 11.15
N GLU A 180 -14.01 8.49 12.05
CA GLU A 180 -12.76 9.03 12.60
C GLU A 180 -11.70 9.24 11.49
N ALA A 181 -11.49 8.24 10.62
CA ALA A 181 -10.54 8.36 9.51
C ALA A 181 -10.88 9.52 8.57
N SER A 182 -12.18 9.72 8.27
CA SER A 182 -12.68 10.83 7.45
C SER A 182 -12.47 12.19 8.13
N GLY A 183 -12.72 12.29 9.44
CA GLY A 183 -12.45 13.49 10.22
C GLY A 183 -10.97 13.89 10.22
N ARG A 184 -10.09 12.89 10.34
CA ARG A 184 -8.63 13.09 10.25
C ARG A 184 -8.17 13.49 8.86
N LEU A 185 -8.72 12.91 7.79
CA LEU A 185 -8.40 13.35 6.44
C LEU A 185 -8.76 14.83 6.21
N ARG A 186 -9.93 15.27 6.71
CA ARG A 186 -10.38 16.66 6.55
C ARG A 186 -9.50 17.65 7.28
N SER A 187 -9.05 17.31 8.49
CA SER A 187 -8.29 18.19 9.38
C SER A 187 -6.78 18.11 9.16
N GLU A 188 -6.25 16.96 8.77
CA GLU A 188 -4.81 16.73 8.69
C GLU A 188 -4.26 16.70 7.25
N CYS A 189 -5.10 16.42 6.24
CA CYS A 189 -4.73 16.52 4.82
C CYS A 189 -5.37 17.72 4.12
N GLU A 190 -6.25 18.49 4.77
CA GLU A 190 -6.82 19.76 4.30
C GLU A 190 -7.02 19.83 2.76
N THR A 191 -6.26 20.68 2.07
CA THR A 191 -6.39 20.95 0.64
C THR A 191 -5.59 19.97 -0.23
N SER A 192 -5.21 18.79 0.27
CA SER A 192 -4.43 17.83 -0.51
C SER A 192 -5.24 17.19 -1.64
N SER A 193 -4.60 17.08 -2.80
CA SER A 193 -5.12 16.39 -4.00
C SER A 193 -5.39 14.90 -3.80
N TRP A 194 -4.72 14.26 -2.85
CA TRP A 194 -4.99 12.88 -2.44
C TRP A 194 -4.67 12.72 -0.96
N GLY A 195 -5.24 11.70 -0.33
CA GLY A 195 -5.01 11.44 1.08
C GLY A 195 -5.21 9.98 1.41
N ASP A 196 -4.26 9.43 2.16
CA ASP A 196 -4.28 8.09 2.73
C ASP A 196 -4.32 8.24 4.27
N MET A 197 -5.35 7.68 4.90
CA MET A 197 -5.47 7.60 6.35
C MET A 197 -5.71 6.15 6.76
N PHE A 198 -4.73 5.54 7.41
CA PHE A 198 -4.79 4.20 7.94
C PHE A 198 -4.85 4.26 9.47
N LEU A 199 -5.94 3.76 10.02
CA LEU A 199 -6.11 3.51 11.44
C LEU A 199 -5.84 2.04 11.75
N GLY A 200 -5.85 1.66 13.03
CA GLY A 200 -5.58 0.29 13.46
C GLY A 200 -6.51 -0.77 12.87
N LYS A 201 -7.77 -0.41 12.55
CA LYS A 201 -8.79 -1.33 12.04
C LYS A 201 -9.55 -0.87 10.80
N CYS A 202 -9.23 0.29 10.24
CA CYS A 202 -9.82 0.74 8.98
C CYS A 202 -8.91 1.72 8.25
N TYR A 203 -9.22 2.01 7.00
CA TYR A 203 -8.57 3.06 6.25
C TYR A 203 -9.53 3.76 5.30
N ILE A 204 -9.16 4.99 4.91
CA ILE A 204 -9.74 5.72 3.78
C ILE A 204 -8.60 6.23 2.91
N ARG A 205 -8.74 6.04 1.60
CA ARG A 205 -7.84 6.58 0.58
C ARG A 205 -8.67 7.31 -0.46
N TYR A 206 -8.28 8.53 -0.82
CA TYR A 206 -8.91 9.28 -1.90
C TYR A 206 -7.88 9.91 -2.82
N VAL A 207 -8.28 10.17 -4.06
CA VAL A 207 -7.50 10.90 -5.06
C VAL A 207 -8.42 11.77 -5.92
N ASP A 208 -8.01 13.01 -6.15
CA ASP A 208 -8.58 13.89 -7.16
C ASP A 208 -7.87 13.67 -8.49
N ARG A 209 -8.57 13.03 -9.43
CA ARG A 209 -7.99 12.62 -10.72
C ARG A 209 -7.64 13.79 -11.63
N ASP A 210 -8.31 14.93 -11.49
CA ASP A 210 -8.04 16.12 -12.30
C ASP A 210 -6.65 16.70 -11.98
N HIS A 211 -6.22 16.57 -10.72
CA HIS A 211 -4.92 17.07 -10.25
C HIS A 211 -3.82 16.02 -10.30
N HIS A 212 -4.15 14.75 -10.04
CA HIS A 212 -3.18 13.65 -10.19
C HIS A 212 -2.67 13.53 -11.63
N SER A 213 -3.56 13.68 -12.63
CA SER A 213 -3.18 13.63 -14.05
C SER A 213 -2.27 14.81 -14.45
N ARG A 214 -2.49 16.00 -13.89
CA ARG A 214 -1.64 17.18 -14.13
C ARG A 214 -0.25 17.05 -13.50
N ALA A 215 -0.15 16.42 -12.33
CA ALA A 215 1.13 16.15 -11.68
C ALA A 215 1.97 15.12 -12.47
N HIS A 216 1.34 14.07 -13.01
CA HIS A 216 2.01 13.12 -13.91
C HIS A 216 2.43 13.77 -15.22
N ALA A 217 1.57 14.61 -15.82
CA ALA A 217 1.92 15.36 -17.04
C ALA A 217 3.06 16.38 -16.81
N ALA A 218 3.11 17.02 -15.64
CA ALA A 218 4.20 17.94 -15.29
C ALA A 218 5.51 17.21 -14.92
N GLY A 219 5.43 15.94 -14.48
CA GLY A 219 6.59 15.10 -14.16
C GLY A 219 7.24 14.43 -15.37
N ASP A 220 6.56 14.39 -16.52
CA ASP A 220 7.07 13.80 -17.77
C ASP A 220 7.99 14.77 -18.54
N GLU A 221 8.01 16.07 -18.20
CA GLU A 221 8.89 17.06 -18.86
C GLU A 221 10.38 16.95 -18.49
N ASP A 222 10.76 16.10 -17.53
CA ASP A 222 12.15 15.95 -17.06
C ASP A 222 12.82 14.61 -17.41
N VAL A 223 12.09 13.62 -17.96
CA VAL A 223 12.70 12.34 -18.41
C VAL A 223 13.15 12.41 -19.88
N ASP A 224 12.52 13.24 -20.70
CA ASP A 224 12.83 13.36 -22.13
C ASP A 224 14.03 14.28 -22.47
N LYS A 225 14.45 15.15 -21.56
CA LYS A 225 15.63 16.02 -21.79
C LYS A 225 16.95 15.24 -21.72
N THR A 226 17.01 14.15 -20.95
CA THR A 226 18.24 13.35 -20.81
C THR A 226 18.46 12.44 -22.03
N LEU A 227 17.39 11.94 -22.66
CA LEU A 227 17.48 11.08 -23.84
C LEU A 227 17.81 11.86 -25.13
N ALA A 228 17.28 13.08 -25.28
CA ALA A 228 17.56 13.93 -26.45
C ALA A 228 19.02 14.40 -26.52
N LEU A 229 19.65 14.68 -25.37
CA LEU A 229 21.06 15.09 -25.29
C LEU A 229 22.03 13.96 -25.68
N THR A 230 21.69 12.69 -25.38
CA THR A 230 22.58 11.56 -25.71
C THR A 230 22.55 11.19 -27.19
N ILE A 231 21.39 11.27 -27.86
CA ILE A 231 21.26 10.99 -29.31
C ILE A 231 21.92 12.09 -30.16
N GLY A 232 21.81 13.36 -29.72
CA GLY A 232 22.41 14.50 -30.41
C GLY A 232 23.94 14.48 -30.41
N VAL A 233 24.56 14.14 -29.27
CA VAL A 233 26.02 14.06 -29.14
C VAL A 233 26.58 12.88 -29.95
N ILE A 234 25.93 11.72 -29.94
CA ILE A 234 26.40 10.54 -30.68
C ILE A 234 26.35 10.79 -32.20
N THR A 235 25.27 11.39 -32.70
CA THR A 235 25.14 11.69 -34.14
C THR A 235 26.15 12.76 -34.59
N GLY A 236 26.36 13.79 -33.77
CA GLY A 236 27.34 14.86 -34.05
C GLY A 236 28.78 14.34 -34.08
N VAL A 237 29.17 13.49 -33.13
CA VAL A 237 30.52 12.90 -33.07
C VAL A 237 30.78 12.00 -34.27
N ILE A 238 29.81 11.18 -34.70
CA ILE A 238 29.95 10.32 -35.89
C ILE A 238 30.16 11.17 -37.15
N LEU A 239 29.35 12.21 -37.36
CA LEU A 239 29.50 13.09 -38.53
C LEU A 239 30.84 13.82 -38.54
N LEU A 240 31.33 14.26 -37.38
CA LEU A 240 32.60 14.95 -37.25
C LEU A 240 33.79 14.01 -37.53
N ILE A 241 33.74 12.76 -37.07
CA ILE A 241 34.74 11.73 -37.38
C ILE A 241 34.76 11.42 -38.89
N VAL A 242 33.59 11.28 -39.52
CA VAL A 242 33.48 11.05 -40.97
C VAL A 242 34.04 12.24 -41.76
N PHE A 243 33.77 13.46 -41.31
CA PHE A 243 34.30 14.67 -41.93
C PHE A 243 35.83 14.77 -41.81
N LEU A 244 36.39 14.50 -40.63
CA LEU A 244 37.84 14.50 -40.43
C LEU A 244 38.54 13.41 -41.25
N SER A 245 37.95 12.21 -41.35
CA SER A 245 38.52 11.11 -42.13
C SER A 245 38.44 11.33 -43.65
N SER A 246 37.44 12.08 -44.14
CA SER A 246 37.37 12.50 -45.54
C SER A 246 38.36 13.63 -45.87
N LEU A 247 38.58 14.57 -44.95
CA LEU A 247 39.67 15.56 -45.06
C LEU A 247 41.05 14.91 -45.06
N GLY A 248 41.29 13.91 -44.21
CA GLY A 248 42.53 13.14 -44.21
C GLY A 248 42.79 12.45 -45.55
N LYS A 249 41.76 11.83 -46.14
CA LYS A 249 41.83 11.23 -47.49
C LYS A 249 42.07 12.26 -48.60
N MET A 250 41.59 13.49 -48.45
CA MET A 250 41.86 14.58 -49.40
C MET A 250 43.27 15.15 -49.28
N CYS A 251 43.87 15.14 -48.08
CA CYS A 251 45.25 15.52 -47.86
C CYS A 251 46.25 14.50 -48.41
N ASP A 252 45.99 13.19 -48.25
CA ASP A 252 46.84 12.13 -48.82
C ASP A 252 46.86 12.17 -50.35
N LYS A 253 45.73 12.53 -50.98
CA LYS A 253 45.62 12.60 -52.45
C LYS A 253 46.35 13.80 -53.08
N LYS A 254 46.82 14.75 -52.27
CA LYS A 254 47.60 15.93 -52.73
C LYS A 254 49.10 15.84 -52.43
N GLY A 255 49.57 14.80 -51.73
CA GLY A 255 50.97 14.62 -51.34
C GLY A 255 51.81 13.64 -52.18
N GLY A 256 51.18 12.79 -53.01
CA GLY A 256 51.89 11.84 -53.88
C GLY A 256 52.14 12.40 -55.27
N LYS A 257 53.30 13.04 -55.47
CA LYS A 257 53.96 13.13 -56.78
C LYS A 257 54.74 11.85 -57.04
#